data_AF-A0A9X9M1E3-F1
#
_entry.id   AF-A0A9X9M1E3-F1
#
_cell.length_a   1.000
_cell.length_b   1.000
_cell.length_c   1.000
_cell.angle_alpha   90.00
_cell.angle_beta   90.00
_cell.angle_gamma   90.00
#
_symmetry.space_group_name_H-M   'P 1'
#
loop_
_entity.id
_entity.type
_entity.pdbx_description
1 polymer ?
#
loop_
_entity_poly.entity_id
_entity_poly.type
_entity_poly.pdbx_seq_one_letter_code
_entity_poly.pdbx_strand_id
1 'polypeptide(L)'
;WELETGLQIYQILDPHGFSVELTSAAIDETGFLFATGAYNGTIKIWDFGSGQEMKMLPEGKDWKEEEHSLRRLVFLKAQEKHQYLILTLERDGKIKMVQGKEEDSYLVVIWELPNVVPLLQDGTHTVHLKPFPKHRSMRIPFPDVQLVEKSVSQCVNSPDISTEVNCIDLLQVEGYNLIAAGTLNGVIILWDFINF
;
A
#
# COMPACT_ATOMS: atom_id res chain seq x y z
N TRP A 1 17.06 17.93 2.24
CA TRP A 1 17.62 19.08 2.97
C TRP A 1 18.69 18.57 3.90
N GLU A 2 19.79 19.29 4.04
CA GLU A 2 20.75 19.08 5.11
C GLU A 2 20.12 19.63 6.39
N LEU A 3 19.82 18.75 7.35
CA LEU A 3 19.01 19.12 8.51
C LEU A 3 19.69 20.15 9.41
N GLU A 4 21.02 20.12 9.50
CA GLU A 4 21.80 21.04 10.33
C GLU A 4 21.80 22.46 9.78
N THR A 5 21.94 22.61 8.46
CA THR A 5 22.07 23.92 7.81
C THR A 5 20.75 24.44 7.24
N GLY A 6 19.77 23.57 7.07
CA GLY A 6 18.55 23.88 6.34
C GLY A 6 18.81 24.15 4.86
N LEU A 7 19.91 23.65 4.28
CA LEU A 7 20.19 23.81 2.84
C LEU A 7 19.52 22.70 2.03
N GLN A 8 18.95 23.08 0.88
CA GLN A 8 18.42 22.11 -0.06
C GLN A 8 19.60 21.38 -0.74
N ILE A 9 19.64 20.06 -0.60
CA ILE A 9 20.72 19.23 -1.18
C ILE A 9 20.45 18.99 -2.66
N TYR A 10 19.24 18.51 -3.00
CA TYR A 10 18.80 18.29 -4.37
C TYR A 10 17.28 18.35 -4.46
N GLN A 11 16.76 18.41 -5.68
CA GLN A 11 15.34 18.33 -6.02
C GLN A 11 15.15 17.51 -7.28
N ILE A 12 14.04 16.78 -7.35
CA ILE A 12 13.57 16.12 -8.57
C ILE A 12 12.34 16.89 -9.03
N LEU A 13 12.41 17.46 -10.24
CA LEU A 13 11.32 18.22 -10.84
C LEU A 13 10.41 17.29 -11.63
N ASP A 14 9.10 17.51 -11.52
CA ASP A 14 8.07 16.74 -12.23
C ASP A 14 8.27 15.21 -12.14
N PRO A 15 8.50 14.64 -10.94
CA PRO A 15 8.90 13.23 -10.79
C PRO A 15 7.91 12.24 -11.42
N HIS A 16 6.64 12.62 -11.51
CA HIS A 16 5.56 11.82 -12.10
C HIS A 16 4.95 12.46 -13.35
N GLY A 17 5.64 13.44 -13.94
CA GLY A 17 5.17 14.22 -15.08
C GLY A 17 4.74 15.64 -14.72
N PHE A 18 4.64 16.49 -15.74
CA PHE A 18 4.30 17.90 -15.58
C PHE A 18 2.92 18.06 -14.95
N SER A 19 2.83 18.91 -13.92
CA SER A 19 1.59 19.21 -13.21
C SER A 19 0.92 17.99 -12.55
N VAL A 20 1.68 16.93 -12.26
CA VAL A 20 1.20 15.78 -11.49
C VAL A 20 1.59 15.94 -10.02
N GLU A 21 0.58 15.99 -9.16
CA GLU A 21 0.80 16.14 -7.72
C GLU A 21 1.44 14.89 -7.11
N LEU A 22 2.47 15.10 -6.30
CA LEU A 22 3.10 14.08 -5.48
C LEU A 22 2.39 14.05 -4.12
N THR A 23 1.73 12.93 -3.84
CA THR A 23 0.80 12.80 -2.71
C THR A 23 1.37 11.98 -1.56
N SER A 24 2.37 11.14 -1.82
CA SER A 24 3.02 10.33 -0.79
C SER A 24 4.49 10.04 -1.13
N ALA A 25 5.29 9.84 -0.09
CA ALA A 25 6.66 9.34 -0.20
C ALA A 25 7.00 8.41 0.97
N ALA A 26 7.91 7.46 0.74
CA ALA A 26 8.43 6.56 1.75
C ALA A 26 9.91 6.27 1.48
N ILE A 27 10.70 6.16 2.54
CA ILE A 27 12.12 5.78 2.47
C ILE A 27 12.22 4.31 2.91
N ASP A 28 13.12 3.55 2.30
CA ASP A 28 13.40 2.17 2.72
C ASP A 28 14.18 2.11 4.04
N GLU A 29 14.29 0.92 4.64
CA GLU A 29 15.02 0.76 5.91
C GLU A 29 16.51 1.17 5.80
N THR A 30 17.11 1.04 4.62
CA THR A 30 18.53 1.35 4.42
C THR A 30 18.80 2.84 4.23
N GLY A 31 17.78 3.60 3.81
CA GLY A 31 17.90 5.03 3.49
C GLY A 31 18.50 5.31 2.11
N PHE A 32 18.84 4.27 1.34
CA PHE A 32 19.40 4.43 -0.01
C PHE A 32 18.33 4.49 -1.09
N LEU A 33 17.12 4.04 -0.79
CA LEU A 33 16.01 4.03 -1.73
C LEU A 33 14.83 4.79 -1.14
N PHE A 34 14.11 5.45 -2.03
CA PHE A 34 12.84 6.04 -1.66
C PHE A 34 11.83 5.85 -2.77
N ALA A 35 10.56 5.84 -2.39
CA ALA A 35 9.43 5.68 -3.28
C ALA A 35 8.59 6.95 -3.22
N THR A 36 8.03 7.32 -4.35
CA THR A 36 7.08 8.42 -4.45
C THR A 36 5.82 7.92 -5.14
N GLY A 37 4.69 8.42 -4.65
CA GLY A 37 3.35 8.11 -5.15
C GLY A 37 2.66 9.39 -5.54
N ALA A 38 1.86 9.31 -6.59
CA ALA A 38 1.22 10.48 -7.17
C ALA A 38 -0.30 10.38 -7.19
N TYR A 39 -0.90 11.52 -7.50
CA TYR A 39 -2.33 11.68 -7.67
C TYR A 39 -2.94 10.79 -8.76
N ASN A 40 -2.20 10.54 -9.84
CA ASN A 40 -2.62 9.67 -10.92
C ASN A 40 -2.35 8.16 -10.64
N GLY A 41 -2.04 7.80 -9.40
CA GLY A 41 -1.76 6.41 -9.00
C GLY A 41 -0.41 5.86 -9.46
N THR A 42 0.43 6.68 -10.11
CA THR A 42 1.79 6.27 -10.46
C THR A 42 2.66 6.13 -9.22
N ILE A 43 3.59 5.17 -9.27
CA ILE A 43 4.58 4.92 -8.22
C ILE A 43 5.94 4.86 -8.87
N LYS A 44 6.93 5.49 -8.26
CA LYS A 44 8.33 5.39 -8.70
C LYS A 44 9.22 5.06 -7.52
N ILE A 45 10.26 4.27 -7.79
CA ILE A 45 11.36 4.01 -6.86
C ILE A 45 12.59 4.70 -7.40
N TRP A 46 13.34 5.32 -6.51
CA TRP A 46 14.47 6.16 -6.80
C TRP A 46 15.68 5.74 -5.97
N ASP A 47 16.85 5.85 -6.57
CA ASP A 47 18.10 5.85 -5.84
C ASP A 47 18.30 7.22 -5.17
N PHE A 48 18.47 7.23 -3.85
CA PHE A 48 18.60 8.47 -3.08
C PHE A 48 19.90 9.22 -3.39
N GLY A 49 21.00 8.50 -3.66
CA GLY A 49 22.32 9.10 -3.88
C GLY A 49 22.42 9.85 -5.21
N SER A 50 21.84 9.30 -6.28
CA SER A 50 21.90 9.85 -7.64
C SER A 50 20.64 10.60 -8.06
N GLY A 51 19.50 10.35 -7.40
CA GLY A 51 18.18 10.81 -7.85
C GLY A 51 17.67 10.08 -9.09
N GLN A 52 18.31 8.98 -9.49
CA GLN A 52 17.91 8.20 -10.67
C GLN A 52 16.62 7.42 -10.38
N GLU A 53 15.69 7.46 -11.34
CA GLU A 53 14.55 6.55 -11.35
C GLU A 53 14.99 5.11 -11.61
N MET A 54 14.65 4.23 -10.68
CA MET A 54 15.00 2.81 -10.72
C MET A 54 13.85 1.95 -11.25
N LYS A 55 12.62 2.26 -10.82
CA LYS A 55 11.41 1.49 -11.14
C LYS A 55 10.19 2.39 -11.27
N MET A 56 9.21 1.98 -12.08
CA MET A 56 7.91 2.67 -12.17
C MET A 56 6.69 1.74 -12.27
N LEU A 57 5.62 2.10 -11.57
CA LEU A 57 4.25 1.66 -11.85
C LEU A 57 3.58 2.78 -12.68
N PRO A 58 3.25 2.54 -13.95
CA PRO A 58 2.56 3.54 -14.76
C PRO A 58 1.10 3.68 -14.32
N GLU A 59 0.45 4.73 -14.80
CA GLU A 59 -0.99 4.94 -14.64
C GLU A 59 -1.75 3.74 -15.22
N GLY A 60 -2.73 3.24 -14.47
CA GLY A 60 -3.59 2.14 -14.90
C GLY A 60 -4.50 2.58 -16.05
N LYS A 61 -4.80 1.69 -16.99
CA LYS A 61 -5.70 2.00 -18.11
C LYS A 61 -7.12 2.40 -17.68
N ASP A 62 -7.53 1.91 -16.51
CA ASP A 62 -8.83 2.19 -15.91
C ASP A 62 -8.72 3.24 -14.78
N TRP A 63 -7.71 4.12 -14.84
CA TRP A 63 -7.50 5.14 -13.81
C TRP A 63 -8.71 6.07 -13.67
N LYS A 64 -8.98 6.44 -12.42
CA LYS A 64 -10.02 7.36 -11.99
C LYS A 64 -9.50 8.14 -10.80
N GLU A 65 -9.71 9.43 -10.88
CA GLU A 65 -9.26 10.44 -9.92
C GLU A 65 -9.69 10.18 -8.48
N GLU A 66 -10.95 9.80 -8.29
CA GLU A 66 -11.53 9.54 -6.97
C GLU A 66 -11.09 8.20 -6.37
N GLU A 67 -10.52 7.29 -7.18
CA GLU A 67 -10.22 5.93 -6.76
C GLU A 67 -8.71 5.73 -6.52
N HIS A 68 -7.87 6.09 -7.49
CA HIS A 68 -6.50 5.59 -7.56
C HIS A 68 -5.43 6.56 -7.08
N SER A 69 -5.80 7.74 -6.58
CA SER A 69 -4.84 8.68 -5.97
C SER A 69 -4.19 8.07 -4.74
N LEU A 70 -2.86 8.13 -4.64
CA LEU A 70 -2.14 7.48 -3.53
C LEU A 70 -2.18 8.34 -2.28
N ARG A 71 -2.65 7.75 -1.17
CA ARG A 71 -2.65 8.40 0.16
C ARG A 71 -1.43 8.03 0.99
N ARG A 72 -0.98 6.78 0.92
CA ARG A 72 0.15 6.29 1.72
C ARG A 72 0.98 5.28 0.94
N LEU A 73 2.30 5.39 1.11
CA LEU A 73 3.28 4.40 0.71
C LEU A 73 4.03 3.93 1.95
N VAL A 74 4.35 2.64 2.01
CA VAL A 74 5.25 2.05 3.00
C VAL A 74 6.21 1.11 2.29
N PHE A 75 7.51 1.31 2.46
CA PHE A 75 8.51 0.33 2.01
C PHE A 75 8.47 -0.87 2.95
N LEU A 76 8.24 -2.05 2.38
CA LEU A 76 8.25 -3.31 3.13
C LEU A 76 9.67 -3.87 3.17
N LYS A 77 10.02 -4.50 4.28
CA LYS A 77 11.23 -5.31 4.37
C LYS A 77 11.06 -6.54 3.51
N ALA A 78 11.82 -6.62 2.42
CA ALA A 78 11.87 -7.81 1.60
C ALA A 78 12.73 -8.89 2.28
N GLN A 79 12.34 -10.16 2.10
CA GLN A 79 13.12 -11.31 2.57
C GLN A 79 14.24 -11.69 1.59
N GLU A 80 14.07 -11.36 0.32
CA GLU A 80 15.02 -11.63 -0.76
C GLU A 80 15.79 -10.36 -1.15
N LYS A 81 17.06 -10.51 -1.53
CA LYS A 81 17.86 -9.38 -2.03
C LYS A 81 17.28 -8.85 -3.33
N HIS A 82 17.36 -7.54 -3.52
CA HIS A 82 16.94 -6.82 -4.74
C HIS A 82 15.46 -7.01 -5.13
N GLN A 83 14.62 -7.38 -4.17
CA GLN A 83 13.18 -7.34 -4.30
C GLN A 83 12.67 -6.04 -3.66
N TYR A 84 11.94 -5.25 -4.42
CA TYR A 84 11.33 -4.03 -3.92
C TYR A 84 9.86 -4.33 -3.61
N LEU A 85 9.43 -4.08 -2.39
CA LEU A 85 8.04 -4.28 -1.98
C LEU A 85 7.50 -2.99 -1.36
N ILE A 86 6.38 -2.52 -1.89
CA ILE A 86 5.72 -1.30 -1.44
C ILE A 86 4.28 -1.62 -1.11
N LEU A 87 3.86 -1.31 0.11
CA LEU A 87 2.45 -1.29 0.49
C LEU A 87 1.87 0.08 0.17
N THR A 88 0.71 0.11 -0.47
CA THR A 88 0.03 1.32 -0.91
C THR A 88 -1.35 1.40 -0.26
N LEU A 89 -1.79 2.62 0.05
CA LEU A 89 -3.18 2.95 0.32
C LEU A 89 -3.67 3.90 -0.76
N GLU A 90 -4.70 3.48 -1.48
CA GLU A 90 -5.39 4.29 -2.49
C GLU A 90 -6.53 5.12 -1.87
N ARG A 91 -7.05 6.08 -2.64
CA ARG A 91 -8.05 7.03 -2.17
C ARG A 91 -9.40 6.36 -1.86
N ASP A 92 -9.73 5.29 -2.56
CA ASP A 92 -10.89 4.43 -2.32
C ASP A 92 -10.73 3.47 -1.11
N GLY A 93 -9.60 3.56 -0.40
CA GLY A 93 -9.31 2.72 0.77
C GLY A 93 -8.72 1.34 0.42
N LYS A 94 -8.43 1.04 -0.85
CA LYS A 94 -7.75 -0.20 -1.20
C LYS A 94 -6.32 -0.20 -0.69
N ILE A 95 -5.94 -1.31 -0.06
CA ILE A 95 -4.57 -1.57 0.35
C ILE A 95 -3.97 -2.58 -0.62
N LYS A 96 -2.90 -2.21 -1.32
CA LYS A 96 -2.23 -3.08 -2.29
C LYS A 96 -0.77 -3.24 -1.97
N MET A 97 -0.19 -4.33 -2.47
CA MET A 97 1.25 -4.53 -2.46
C MET A 97 1.76 -4.57 -3.89
N VAL A 98 2.77 -3.74 -4.11
CA VAL A 98 3.43 -3.52 -5.40
C VAL A 98 4.85 -4.08 -5.29
N GLN A 99 5.28 -4.81 -6.31
CA GLN A 99 6.58 -5.44 -6.39
C GLN A 99 7.40 -4.87 -7.55
N GLY A 100 8.67 -4.59 -7.30
CA GLY A 100 9.70 -4.46 -8.33
C GLY A 100 10.72 -5.60 -8.22
N LYS A 101 11.19 -6.08 -9.36
CA LYS A 101 12.33 -7.02 -9.43
C LYS A 101 13.57 -6.29 -9.93
N GLU A 102 14.75 -6.82 -9.63
CA GLU A 102 16.03 -6.21 -10.02
C GLU A 102 16.14 -5.92 -11.52
N GLU A 103 15.80 -6.89 -12.36
CA GLU A 103 15.93 -6.81 -13.82
C GLU A 103 14.82 -5.99 -14.52
N ASP A 104 13.69 -5.77 -13.85
CA ASP A 104 12.50 -5.19 -14.47
C ASP A 104 12.39 -3.70 -14.13
N SER A 105 12.38 -2.79 -15.10
CA SER A 105 12.13 -1.36 -14.83
C SER A 105 10.71 -1.07 -14.33
N TYR A 106 9.80 -2.03 -14.45
CA TYR A 106 8.40 -1.88 -14.06
C TYR A 106 8.11 -2.49 -12.70
N LEU A 107 7.24 -1.79 -11.98
CA LEU A 107 6.55 -2.31 -10.82
C LEU A 107 5.26 -3.01 -11.24
N VAL A 108 4.84 -4.00 -10.46
CA VAL A 108 3.61 -4.75 -10.68
C VAL A 108 2.81 -4.87 -9.40
N VAL A 109 1.49 -4.67 -9.46
CA VAL A 109 0.60 -4.97 -8.34
C VAL A 109 0.51 -6.49 -8.21
N ILE A 110 0.91 -7.01 -7.05
CA ILE A 110 0.93 -8.46 -6.82
C ILE A 110 -0.10 -8.91 -5.81
N TRP A 111 -0.66 -8.03 -4.98
CA TRP A 111 -1.62 -8.41 -3.96
C TRP A 111 -2.50 -7.20 -3.61
N GLU A 112 -3.75 -7.49 -3.28
CA GLU A 112 -4.74 -6.52 -2.84
C GLU A 112 -5.44 -7.12 -1.62
N LEU A 113 -5.54 -6.33 -0.54
CA LEU A 113 -6.21 -6.74 0.66
C LEU A 113 -7.73 -6.67 0.46
N PRO A 114 -8.49 -7.72 0.76
CA PRO A 114 -9.94 -7.68 0.66
C PRO A 114 -10.55 -6.59 1.55
N ASN A 115 -11.54 -5.87 1.02
CA ASN A 115 -12.30 -4.91 1.80
C ASN A 115 -13.21 -5.63 2.81
N VAL A 116 -12.90 -5.49 4.11
CA VAL A 116 -13.65 -6.13 5.20
C VAL A 116 -14.64 -5.19 5.88
N VAL A 117 -14.63 -3.89 5.53
CA VAL A 117 -15.37 -2.88 6.28
C VAL A 117 -16.89 -3.09 6.27
N PRO A 118 -17.54 -3.46 5.15
CA PRO A 118 -18.98 -3.72 5.13
C PRO A 118 -19.41 -4.83 6.10
N LEU A 119 -18.54 -5.81 6.38
CA LEU A 119 -18.86 -6.94 7.26
C LEU A 119 -18.78 -6.58 8.75
N LEU A 120 -17.99 -5.56 9.09
CA LEU A 120 -17.84 -5.08 10.47
C LEU A 120 -19.03 -4.21 10.92
N GLN A 121 -19.87 -3.75 10.00
CA GLN A 121 -21.04 -2.92 10.31
C GLN A 121 -22.16 -3.69 11.03
N ASP A 122 -22.20 -5.01 10.89
CA ASP A 122 -23.23 -5.88 11.49
C ASP A 122 -22.98 -6.20 12.99
N GLY A 123 -22.14 -5.42 13.67
CA GLY A 123 -21.78 -5.64 15.07
C GLY A 123 -20.87 -6.85 15.31
N THR A 124 -20.41 -7.52 14.26
CA THR A 124 -19.37 -8.54 14.35
C THR A 124 -18.00 -7.87 14.30
N HIS A 125 -17.25 -7.94 15.41
CA HIS A 125 -15.91 -7.35 15.52
C HIS A 125 -14.80 -8.29 15.03
N THR A 126 -15.14 -9.39 14.37
CA THR A 126 -14.18 -10.40 13.94
C THR A 126 -14.55 -10.94 12.58
N VAL A 127 -13.66 -10.76 11.62
CA VAL A 127 -13.79 -11.27 10.25
C VAL A 127 -12.84 -12.45 10.10
N HIS A 128 -13.37 -13.59 9.64
CA HIS A 128 -12.53 -14.75 9.37
C HIS A 128 -12.03 -14.70 7.93
N LEU A 129 -10.71 -14.72 7.78
CA LEU A 129 -10.02 -14.86 6.50
C LEU A 129 -9.58 -16.31 6.33
N LYS A 130 -9.65 -16.82 5.09
CA LYS A 130 -9.03 -18.08 4.71
C LYS A 130 -7.79 -17.81 3.85
N PRO A 131 -6.68 -18.52 4.07
CA PRO A 131 -5.55 -18.49 3.16
C PRO A 131 -6.02 -18.97 1.79
N PHE A 132 -5.66 -18.23 0.75
CA PHE A 132 -5.93 -18.60 -0.62
C PHE A 132 -4.59 -18.90 -1.30
N PRO A 133 -4.19 -20.18 -1.43
CA PRO A 133 -2.90 -20.50 -2.04
C PRO A 133 -2.95 -20.22 -3.54
N LYS A 134 -2.57 -19.00 -3.96
CA LYS A 134 -2.00 -18.84 -5.30
C LYS A 134 -0.62 -19.46 -5.24
N HIS A 135 -0.32 -20.36 -6.17
CA HIS A 135 1.00 -20.96 -6.30
C HIS A 135 1.99 -19.86 -6.73
N ARG A 136 2.54 -19.12 -5.76
CA ARG A 136 3.60 -18.15 -5.99
C ARG A 136 4.93 -18.86 -5.78
N SER A 137 5.84 -18.66 -6.72
CA SER A 137 7.22 -19.15 -6.57
C SER A 137 8.05 -18.33 -5.56
N MET A 138 7.48 -17.26 -4.98
CA MET A 138 8.19 -16.26 -4.18
C MET A 138 7.58 -16.13 -2.78
N ARG A 139 8.43 -15.84 -1.78
CA ARG A 139 8.00 -15.50 -0.42
C ARG A 139 7.68 -14.01 -0.32
N ILE A 140 6.44 -13.69 0.03
CA ILE A 140 5.99 -12.31 0.27
C ILE A 140 5.59 -12.14 1.74
N PRO A 141 5.71 -10.95 2.34
CA PRO A 141 5.43 -10.74 3.76
C PRO A 141 3.99 -11.06 4.18
N PHE A 142 3.04 -10.97 3.24
CA PHE A 142 1.62 -11.19 3.46
C PHE A 142 1.09 -12.27 2.52
N PRO A 143 0.42 -13.32 3.02
CA PRO A 143 -0.20 -14.33 2.18
C PRO A 143 -1.42 -13.77 1.43
N ASP A 144 -1.78 -14.42 0.33
CA ASP A 144 -3.08 -14.24 -0.30
C ASP A 144 -4.18 -14.70 0.65
N VAL A 145 -5.15 -13.82 0.90
CA VAL A 145 -6.27 -14.08 1.80
C VAL A 145 -7.60 -13.83 1.08
N GLN A 146 -8.60 -14.64 1.38
CA GLN A 146 -9.96 -14.46 0.91
C GLN A 146 -10.93 -14.38 2.10
N LEU A 147 -11.94 -13.54 1.96
CA LEU A 147 -13.05 -13.42 2.90
C LEU A 147 -13.87 -14.71 2.95
N VAL A 148 -14.16 -15.19 4.16
CA VAL A 148 -15.14 -16.25 4.37
C VAL A 148 -16.51 -15.61 4.46
N GLU A 149 -17.25 -15.60 3.35
CA GLU A 149 -18.64 -15.14 3.35
C GLU A 149 -19.47 -16.05 4.29
N LYS A 150 -19.88 -15.49 5.43
CA LYS A 150 -21.09 -15.97 6.11
C LYS A 150 -22.27 -15.34 5.36
N SER A 151 -23.36 -16.09 5.17
CA SER A 151 -24.58 -15.56 4.55
C SER A 151 -25.06 -14.33 5.33
N VAL A 152 -24.71 -13.14 4.84
CA VAL A 152 -25.14 -11.88 5.44
C VAL A 152 -26.56 -11.62 4.97
N SER A 153 -27.51 -11.69 5.89
CA SER A 153 -28.84 -11.13 5.67
C SER A 153 -28.66 -9.63 5.45
N GLN A 154 -29.04 -9.14 4.27
CA GLN A 154 -29.03 -7.73 3.90
C GLN A 154 -29.62 -6.88 5.03
N CYS A 155 -28.76 -6.23 5.82
CA CYS A 155 -29.20 -5.18 6.72
C CYS A 155 -29.12 -3.84 5.99
N VAL A 156 -30.09 -3.00 6.33
CA VAL A 156 -30.59 -1.88 5.57
C VAL A 156 -29.56 -0.75 5.45
N ASN A 157 -29.48 -0.16 4.25
CA ASN A 157 -28.79 1.10 3.95
C ASN A 157 -29.02 2.15 5.05
N SER A 158 -28.01 2.40 5.89
CA SER A 158 -27.90 3.66 6.62
C SER A 158 -27.22 4.69 5.71
N PRO A 159 -27.67 5.94 5.67
CA PRO A 159 -27.13 6.94 4.74
C PRO A 159 -25.70 7.35 5.14
N ASP A 160 -24.82 7.42 4.13
CA ASP A 160 -23.64 8.30 4.04
C ASP A 160 -22.56 8.27 5.13
N ILE A 161 -22.39 7.19 5.88
CA ILE A 161 -21.16 7.02 6.68
C ILE A 161 -20.12 6.39 5.77
N SER A 162 -19.21 7.20 5.19
CA SER A 162 -18.07 6.67 4.44
C SER A 162 -17.24 5.78 5.37
N THR A 163 -17.11 4.52 4.98
CA THR A 163 -16.36 3.52 5.73
C THR A 163 -15.03 3.19 5.05
N GLU A 164 -14.51 4.13 4.28
CA GLU A 164 -13.23 4.00 3.59
C GLU A 164 -12.07 4.01 4.60
N VAL A 165 -11.04 3.23 4.29
CA VAL A 165 -9.77 3.29 5.00
C VAL A 165 -9.09 4.62 4.67
N ASN A 166 -8.81 5.40 5.71
CA ASN A 166 -8.22 6.72 5.57
C ASN A 166 -6.70 6.72 5.78
N CYS A 167 -6.22 5.88 6.70
CA CYS A 167 -4.80 5.77 7.03
C CYS A 167 -4.45 4.33 7.35
N ILE A 168 -3.18 3.98 7.12
CA ILE A 168 -2.61 2.69 7.49
C ILE A 168 -1.26 2.89 8.18
N ASP A 169 -0.94 1.96 9.07
CA ASP A 169 0.39 1.79 9.63
C ASP A 169 0.78 0.31 9.64
N LEU A 170 2.08 0.06 9.67
CA LEU A 170 2.67 -1.26 9.52
C LEU A 170 3.63 -1.55 10.68
N LEU A 171 3.47 -2.73 11.27
CA LEU A 171 4.48 -3.30 12.16
C LEU A 171 5.04 -4.58 11.54
N GLN A 172 6.32 -4.53 11.17
CA GLN A 172 7.08 -5.66 10.65
C GLN A 172 8.29 -5.92 11.53
N VAL A 173 8.19 -6.95 12.38
CA VAL A 173 9.27 -7.41 13.27
C VAL A 173 9.37 -8.94 13.18
N GLU A 174 10.44 -9.53 13.71
CA GLU A 174 10.66 -10.98 13.62
C GLU A 174 9.44 -11.79 14.08
N GLY A 175 8.78 -12.46 13.13
CA GLY A 175 7.58 -13.28 13.39
C GLY A 175 6.24 -12.54 13.34
N TYR A 176 6.22 -11.22 13.13
CA TYR A 176 5.01 -10.41 13.11
C TYR A 176 4.94 -9.55 11.84
N ASN A 177 3.83 -9.69 11.11
CA ASN A 177 3.44 -8.78 10.04
C ASN A 177 2.01 -8.30 10.36
N LEU A 178 1.89 -7.07 10.84
CA LEU A 178 0.62 -6.49 11.29
C LEU A 178 0.32 -5.23 10.49
N ILE A 179 -0.90 -5.14 9.96
CA ILE A 179 -1.41 -3.91 9.35
C ILE A 179 -2.47 -3.34 10.29
N ALA A 180 -2.36 -2.07 10.63
CA ALA A 180 -3.41 -1.32 11.30
C ALA A 180 -4.00 -0.31 10.31
N ALA A 181 -5.33 -0.26 10.18
CA ALA A 181 -6.02 0.76 9.41
C ALA A 181 -7.00 1.54 10.29
N GLY A 182 -7.09 2.85 10.04
CA GLY A 182 -8.15 3.71 10.56
C GLY A 182 -9.11 4.09 9.45
N THR A 183 -10.41 3.99 9.70
CA THR A 183 -11.46 4.38 8.75
C THR A 183 -12.00 5.79 9.05
N LEU A 184 -12.68 6.40 8.08
CA LEU A 184 -13.29 7.73 8.24
C LEU A 184 -14.40 7.79 9.32
N ASN A 185 -15.01 6.65 9.65
CA ASN A 185 -16.00 6.54 10.71
C ASN A 185 -15.42 6.15 12.09
N GLY A 186 -14.10 6.17 12.25
CA GLY A 186 -13.43 5.97 13.54
C GLY A 186 -13.23 4.50 13.95
N VAL A 187 -13.37 3.55 13.02
CA VAL A 187 -13.08 2.14 13.27
C VAL A 187 -11.59 1.88 13.05
N ILE A 188 -10.99 1.09 13.95
CA ILE A 188 -9.64 0.54 13.78
C ILE A 188 -9.76 -0.92 13.35
N ILE A 189 -9.07 -1.26 12.27
CA ILE A 189 -9.01 -2.62 11.76
C ILE A 189 -7.57 -3.10 11.89
N LEU A 190 -7.40 -4.26 12.50
CA LEU A 190 -6.10 -4.89 12.67
C LEU A 190 -6.09 -6.19 11.86
N TRP A 191 -5.15 -6.31 10.94
CA TRP A 191 -4.87 -7.55 10.26
C TRP A 191 -3.59 -8.14 10.82
N ASP A 192 -3.75 -9.34 11.36
CA ASP A 192 -2.69 -10.14 11.88
C ASP A 192 -2.37 -11.27 10.89
N PHE A 193 -1.15 -11.24 10.36
CA PHE A 193 -0.63 -12.25 9.46
C PHE A 193 0.44 -13.14 10.13
N ILE A 194 0.48 -13.19 11.47
CA ILE A 194 1.26 -14.18 12.22
C ILE A 194 0.76 -15.59 11.85
N ASN A 195 1.69 -16.50 11.55
CA ASN A 195 1.48 -17.93 11.27
C ASN A 195 1.12 -18.36 9.83
N PHE A 196 1.77 -17.80 8.80
CA PHE A 196 1.81 -18.43 7.47
C PHE A 196 3.23 -18.65 6.95
#